data_AF-A0A932LFX4-F1
#
_entry.id   AF-A0A932LFX4-F1
#
_cell.length_a   1.000
_cell.length_b   1.000
_cell.length_c   1.000
_cell.angle_alpha   90.00
_cell.angle_beta   90.00
_cell.angle_gamma   90.00
#
_symmetry.space_group_name_H-M   'P 1'
#
loop_
_entity.id
_entity.type
_entity.pdbx_description
1 polymer ?
#
loop_
_entity_poly.entity_id
_entity_poly.type
_entity_poly.pdbx_seq_one_letter_code
_entity_poly.pdbx_strand_id
1 'polypeptide(L)'
;MTASQEVHCWLLAKPKLDDLIVLLVQDGFEVVGPRIEQSAIVYGPIQSSRDLPVGWSDVQAPGSYRLQKRADNSYFGYAVGPYSWKKYLFPPLLSLWRARRTETGIQVQESESDPPRRAFLGVRAC
;
A
#
# COMPACT_ATOMS: atom_id res chain seq x y z
N MET A 1 7.33 -25.23 26.72
CA MET A 1 5.93 -25.50 26.31
C MET A 1 5.52 -24.42 25.31
N THR A 2 5.87 -24.59 24.03
CA THR A 2 5.47 -23.67 22.96
C THR A 2 4.12 -24.12 22.43
N ALA A 3 3.07 -23.32 22.69
CA ALA A 3 1.75 -23.54 22.14
C ALA A 3 1.82 -23.49 20.61
N SER A 4 1.44 -24.57 19.96
CA SER A 4 1.22 -24.63 18.52
C SER A 4 0.07 -23.67 18.19
N GLN A 5 0.37 -22.53 17.56
CA GLN A 5 -0.67 -21.66 17.01
C GLN A 5 -1.29 -22.35 15.79
N GLU A 6 -2.62 -22.53 15.81
CA GLU A 6 -3.37 -22.96 14.63
C GLU A 6 -3.24 -21.89 13.54
N VAL A 7 -2.65 -22.27 12.41
CA VAL A 7 -2.56 -21.41 11.24
C VAL A 7 -3.87 -21.55 10.46
N HIS A 8 -4.78 -20.59 10.62
CA HIS A 8 -5.95 -20.49 9.75
C HIS A 8 -5.51 -20.03 8.36
N CYS A 9 -5.54 -20.95 7.40
CA CYS A 9 -5.30 -20.64 5.99
C CYS A 9 -6.62 -20.26 5.32
N TRP A 10 -6.70 -19.03 4.81
CA TRP A 10 -7.82 -18.55 4.00
C TRP A 10 -7.40 -18.52 2.54
N LEU A 11 -8.21 -19.10 1.66
CA LEU A 11 -7.98 -19.11 0.22
C LEU A 11 -9.02 -18.23 -0.47
N LEU A 12 -8.57 -17.28 -1.28
CA LEU A 12 -9.42 -16.45 -2.11
C LEU A 12 -9.22 -16.82 -3.58
N ALA A 13 -10.31 -17.17 -4.26
CA ALA A 13 -10.25 -17.41 -5.70
C ALA A 13 -9.83 -16.13 -6.44
N LYS A 14 -8.95 -16.25 -7.44
CA LYS A 14 -8.42 -15.10 -8.19
C LYS A 14 -9.49 -14.11 -8.68
N PRO A 15 -10.64 -14.53 -9.24
CA PRO A 15 -11.69 -13.58 -9.67
C PRO A 15 -12.32 -12.79 -8.53
N LYS A 16 -12.22 -13.26 -7.29
CA LYS A 16 -12.81 -12.64 -6.09
C LYS A 16 -11.93 -11.59 -5.43
N LEU A 17 -10.73 -11.36 -5.94
CA LEU A 17 -9.87 -10.31 -5.41
C LEU A 17 -10.43 -8.91 -5.67
N ASP A 18 -11.11 -8.71 -6.80
CA ASP A 18 -11.75 -7.42 -7.09
C ASP A 18 -12.84 -7.10 -6.06
N ASP A 19 -13.71 -8.09 -5.78
CA ASP A 19 -14.76 -8.00 -4.76
C ASP A 19 -14.16 -7.63 -3.39
N LEU A 20 -13.04 -8.26 -3.00
CA LEU A 20 -12.36 -7.95 -1.73
C LEU A 20 -11.86 -6.50 -1.67
N ILE A 21 -11.23 -6.00 -2.74
CA ILE A 21 -10.72 -4.62 -2.78
C ILE A 21 -11.89 -3.64 -2.67
N VAL A 22 -12.96 -3.87 -3.43
CA VAL A 22 -14.16 -3.02 -3.41
C VAL A 22 -14.80 -3.00 -2.01
N LEU A 23 -14.93 -4.16 -1.36
CA LEU A 23 -15.47 -4.25 0.00
C LEU A 23 -14.62 -3.50 1.02
N LEU A 24 -13.29 -3.63 0.95
CA LEU A 24 -12.38 -2.89 1.84
C LEU A 24 -12.51 -1.37 1.65
N VAL A 25 -12.59 -0.90 0.41
CA VAL A 25 -12.81 0.53 0.12
C VAL A 25 -14.16 0.99 0.67
N GLN A 26 -15.22 0.20 0.50
CA GLN A 26 -16.55 0.50 1.04
C GLN A 26 -16.58 0.53 2.58
N ASP A 27 -15.78 -0.31 3.23
CA ASP A 27 -15.57 -0.33 4.69
C ASP A 27 -14.70 0.85 5.20
N GLY A 28 -14.30 1.75 4.31
CA GLY A 28 -13.55 2.96 4.64
C GLY A 28 -12.04 2.74 4.75
N PHE A 29 -11.49 1.66 4.18
CA PHE A 29 -10.05 1.48 4.10
C PHE A 29 -9.45 2.17 2.87
N GLU A 30 -8.31 2.84 3.08
CA GLU A 30 -7.37 3.14 1.99
C GLU A 30 -6.63 1.84 1.64
N VAL A 31 -7.01 1.20 0.55
CA VAL A 31 -6.32 0.00 0.06
C VAL A 31 -5.07 0.43 -0.69
N VAL A 32 -3.91 0.03 -0.19
CA VAL A 32 -2.60 0.34 -0.77
C VAL A 32 -2.03 -0.93 -1.39
N GLY A 33 -1.72 -0.88 -2.67
CA GLY A 33 -1.16 -2.02 -3.40
C GLY A 33 -0.16 -1.61 -4.47
N PRO A 34 0.47 -2.58 -5.14
CA PRO A 34 1.33 -2.30 -6.28
C PRO A 34 0.50 -1.73 -7.44
N ARG A 35 1.02 -0.71 -8.10
CA ARG A 35 0.46 -0.14 -9.32
C ARG A 35 1.56 0.40 -10.20
N ILE A 36 1.26 0.56 -11.49
CA ILE A 36 2.19 1.24 -12.42
C ILE A 36 1.98 2.74 -12.28
N GLU A 37 3.07 3.45 -12.00
CA GLU A 37 3.12 4.91 -11.94
C GLU A 37 4.48 5.39 -12.44
N GLN A 38 4.50 6.41 -13.32
CA GLN A 38 5.73 6.99 -13.86
C GLN A 38 6.74 5.95 -14.40
N SER A 39 6.25 4.92 -15.11
CA SER A 39 7.06 3.80 -15.64
C SER A 39 7.76 2.95 -14.58
N ALA A 40 7.25 2.93 -13.35
CA ALA A 40 7.70 2.07 -12.27
C ALA A 40 6.53 1.34 -11.59
N ILE A 41 6.79 0.16 -11.03
CA ILE A 41 5.84 -0.50 -10.13
C ILE A 41 6.10 0.03 -8.72
N VAL A 42 5.10 0.72 -8.16
CA VAL A 42 5.20 1.40 -6.86
C VAL A 42 4.01 1.02 -5.99
N TYR A 43 4.13 1.20 -4.66
CA TYR A 43 2.97 1.11 -3.78
C TYR A 43 2.21 2.43 -3.74
N GLY A 44 0.91 2.36 -4.03
CA GLY A 44 -0.03 3.47 -4.04
C GLY A 44 -1.47 3.03 -3.75
N PRO A 45 -2.40 3.97 -3.58
CA PRO A 45 -3.82 3.64 -3.43
C PRO A 45 -4.34 2.91 -4.66
N ILE A 46 -5.19 1.91 -4.44
CA ILE A 46 -5.89 1.16 -5.49
C ILE A 46 -7.39 1.07 -5.16
N GLN A 47 -8.23 1.02 -6.18
CA GLN A 47 -9.69 0.92 -6.04
C GLN A 47 -10.24 -0.39 -6.62
N SER A 48 -9.46 -1.08 -7.45
CA SER A 48 -9.84 -2.36 -8.03
C SER A 48 -8.61 -3.21 -8.38
N SER A 49 -8.83 -4.48 -8.70
CA SER A 49 -7.78 -5.36 -9.21
C SER A 49 -7.21 -4.90 -10.56
N ARG A 50 -7.91 -4.01 -11.28
CA ARG A 50 -7.44 -3.42 -12.55
C ARG A 50 -6.31 -2.41 -12.36
N ASP A 51 -6.16 -1.87 -11.16
CA ASP A 51 -5.05 -0.95 -10.83
C ASP A 51 -3.72 -1.70 -10.62
N LEU A 52 -3.80 -3.03 -10.41
CA LEU A 52 -2.63 -3.87 -10.22
C LEU A 52 -1.83 -3.99 -11.52
N PRO A 53 -0.49 -4.18 -11.45
CA PRO A 53 0.38 -4.37 -12.61
C PRO A 53 0.23 -5.78 -13.21
N VAL A 54 -0.99 -6.21 -13.53
CA VAL A 54 -1.27 -7.55 -14.05
C VAL A 54 -0.51 -7.77 -15.36
N GLY A 55 0.28 -8.84 -15.42
CA GLY A 55 1.10 -9.17 -16.59
C GLY A 55 2.27 -8.22 -16.82
N TRP A 56 2.64 -7.41 -15.82
CA TRP A 56 3.85 -6.60 -15.84
C TRP A 56 4.85 -7.07 -14.78
N SER A 57 6.12 -6.92 -15.11
CA SER A 57 7.27 -7.06 -14.24
C SER A 57 8.21 -5.88 -14.48
N ASP A 58 9.33 -5.90 -13.80
CA ASP A 58 10.41 -4.95 -13.97
C ASP A 58 11.76 -5.65 -14.19
N VAL A 59 12.66 -4.94 -14.85
CA VAL A 59 14.08 -5.27 -14.99
C VAL A 59 14.86 -4.14 -14.35
N GLN A 60 15.68 -4.48 -13.35
CA GLN A 60 16.51 -3.54 -12.60
C GLN A 60 17.98 -3.82 -12.87
N ALA A 61 18.76 -2.77 -13.11
CA ALA A 61 20.22 -2.81 -13.22
C ALA A 61 20.81 -1.51 -12.63
N PRO A 62 22.13 -1.43 -12.38
CA PRO A 62 22.74 -0.22 -11.83
C PRO A 62 22.33 1.03 -12.63
N GLY A 63 21.66 1.97 -11.97
CA GLY A 63 21.18 3.22 -12.58
C GLY A 63 20.05 3.07 -13.60
N SER A 64 19.40 1.90 -13.72
CA SER A 64 18.30 1.69 -14.67
C SER A 64 17.15 0.85 -14.12
N TYR A 65 15.94 1.24 -14.51
CA TYR A 65 14.70 0.55 -14.22
C TYR A 65 13.84 0.54 -15.47
N ARG A 66 13.26 -0.61 -15.83
CA ARG A 66 12.38 -0.70 -16.98
C ARG A 66 11.26 -1.69 -16.73
N LEU A 67 10.04 -1.30 -17.08
CA LEU A 67 8.90 -2.22 -17.12
C LEU A 67 9.04 -3.22 -18.26
N GLN A 68 8.65 -4.46 -17.98
CA GLN A 68 8.63 -5.55 -18.94
C GLN A 68 7.26 -6.24 -18.91
N LYS A 69 6.66 -6.45 -20.09
CA LYS A 69 5.46 -7.27 -20.20
C LYS A 69 5.80 -8.73 -19.99
N ARG A 70 4.96 -9.43 -19.25
CA ARG A 70 5.01 -10.88 -19.04
C ARG A 70 4.01 -11.55 -19.98
N ALA A 71 4.25 -12.83 -20.27
CA ALA A 71 3.31 -13.67 -21.02
C ALA A 71 2.20 -14.24 -20.12
N ASP A 72 2.38 -14.20 -18.79
CA ASP A 72 1.37 -14.59 -17.82
C ASP A 72 0.51 -13.40 -17.38
N ASN A 73 -0.70 -13.67 -16.88
CA ASN A 73 -1.57 -12.69 -16.25
C ASN A 73 -1.45 -12.75 -14.72
N SER A 74 -0.22 -12.87 -14.20
CA SER A 74 0.01 -12.90 -12.75
C SER A 74 -0.26 -11.52 -12.13
N TYR A 75 -0.96 -11.49 -11.00
CA TYR A 75 -1.30 -10.24 -10.30
C TYR A 75 -0.15 -9.72 -9.43
N PHE A 76 0.72 -10.63 -8.99
CA PHE A 76 1.84 -10.33 -8.09
C PHE A 76 3.18 -10.77 -8.69
N GLY A 77 3.27 -10.83 -10.02
CA GLY A 77 4.43 -11.30 -10.79
C GLY A 77 5.55 -10.28 -10.98
N TYR A 78 5.73 -9.36 -10.03
CA TYR A 78 6.73 -8.28 -10.07
C TYR A 78 7.71 -8.38 -8.88
N ALA A 79 8.87 -7.73 -8.98
CA ALA A 79 9.88 -7.71 -7.91
C ALA A 79 9.59 -6.61 -6.88
N VAL A 80 10.46 -6.42 -5.88
CA VAL A 80 10.33 -5.26 -4.98
C VAL A 80 10.66 -3.99 -5.78
N GLY A 81 9.66 -3.11 -5.93
CA GLY A 81 9.81 -1.83 -6.60
C GLY A 81 10.69 -0.84 -5.83
N PRO A 82 11.03 0.32 -6.42
CA PRO A 82 11.97 1.30 -5.85
C PRO A 82 11.45 1.95 -4.56
N TYR A 83 10.12 1.95 -4.33
CA TYR A 83 9.51 2.50 -3.13
C TYR A 83 8.88 1.40 -2.27
N SER A 84 9.21 1.40 -0.98
CA SER A 84 8.58 0.52 0.00
C SER A 84 7.24 1.09 0.48
N TRP A 85 6.29 0.20 0.73
CA TRP A 85 5.03 0.48 1.42
C TRP A 85 5.24 1.06 2.84
N LYS A 86 6.44 0.91 3.43
CA LYS A 86 6.83 1.49 4.73
C LYS A 86 6.63 3.00 4.81
N LYS A 87 6.66 3.74 3.68
CA LYS A 87 6.38 5.20 3.66
C LYS A 87 5.01 5.57 4.26
N TYR A 88 4.04 4.64 4.24
CA TYR A 88 2.71 4.83 4.83
C TYR A 88 2.69 4.59 6.35
N LEU A 89 3.67 3.87 6.89
CA LEU A 89 3.80 3.62 8.33
C LEU A 89 4.79 4.58 9.00
N PHE A 90 5.75 5.09 8.23
CA PHE A 90 6.81 5.97 8.70
C PHE A 90 6.86 7.23 7.83
N PRO A 91 5.90 8.16 7.99
CA PRO A 91 5.91 9.41 7.23
C PRO A 91 7.18 10.21 7.55
N PRO A 92 7.80 10.87 6.55
CA PRO A 92 9.05 11.60 6.75
C PRO A 92 8.89 12.84 7.64
N LEU A 93 7.66 13.32 7.82
CA LEU A 93 7.30 14.42 8.72
C LEU A 93 6.13 13.98 9.58
N LEU A 94 6.30 14.08 10.90
CA LEU A 94 5.26 13.78 11.89
C LEU A 94 4.99 15.04 12.72
N SER A 95 3.76 15.56 12.66
CA SER A 95 3.35 16.69 13.50
C SER A 95 3.12 16.19 14.92
N LEU A 96 4.01 16.53 15.86
CA LEU A 96 3.85 16.14 17.27
C LEU A 96 2.79 16.99 17.97
N TRP A 97 2.74 18.28 17.67
CA TRP A 97 1.75 19.22 18.18
C TRP A 97 1.64 20.42 17.24
N ARG A 98 0.50 21.11 17.29
CA ARG A 98 0.27 22.37 16.59
C ARG A 98 -0.30 23.36 17.59
N ALA A 99 0.02 24.64 17.48
CA ALA A 99 -0.63 25.66 18.26
C ALA A 99 -0.83 26.94 17.45
N ARG A 100 -1.90 27.66 17.77
CA ARG A 100 -2.23 28.95 17.16
C ARG A 100 -2.11 30.05 18.22
N ARG A 101 -1.49 31.17 17.84
CA ARG A 101 -1.50 32.37 18.67
C ARG A 101 -2.86 33.06 18.53
N THR A 102 -3.45 33.37 19.67
CA THR A 102 -4.72 34.10 19.84
C THR A 102 -4.46 35.39 20.61
N GLU A 103 -5.44 36.29 20.68
CA GLU A 103 -5.34 37.54 21.43
C GLU A 103 -5.09 37.31 22.94
N THR A 104 -5.57 36.19 23.48
CA THR A 104 -5.47 35.83 24.89
C THR A 104 -4.34 34.85 25.23
N GLY A 105 -3.53 34.42 24.24
CA GLY A 105 -2.43 33.48 24.47
C GLY A 105 -2.22 32.46 23.36
N ILE A 106 -1.64 31.30 23.70
CA ILE A 106 -1.39 30.19 22.78
C ILE A 106 -2.46 29.13 22.98
N GLN A 107 -3.17 28.78 21.92
CA GLN A 107 -4.12 27.67 21.92
C GLN A 107 -3.50 26.47 21.21
N VAL A 108 -3.26 25.39 21.95
CA VAL A 108 -2.84 24.11 21.35
C VAL A 108 -3.99 23.58 20.52
N GLN A 109 -3.71 23.26 19.27
CA GLN A 109 -4.66 22.63 18.36
C GLN A 109 -4.48 21.12 18.49
N GLU A 110 -5.60 20.42 18.65
CA GLU A 110 -5.63 18.97 18.52
C GLU A 110 -5.16 18.60 17.11
N SER A 111 -4.23 17.64 17.03
CA SER A 111 -3.64 17.21 15.78
C SER A 111 -4.73 16.65 14.87
N GLU A 112 -4.95 17.28 13.71
CA GLU A 112 -5.98 16.84 12.78
C GLU A 112 -5.61 15.47 12.15
N SER A 113 -6.51 14.52 12.40
CA SER A 113 -6.69 13.18 11.82
C SER A 113 -5.77 12.07 12.31
N ASP A 114 -6.42 11.02 12.84
CA ASP A 114 -5.86 9.67 12.81
C ASP A 114 -5.51 9.32 11.35
N PRO A 115 -4.38 8.62 11.11
CA PRO A 115 -4.06 8.14 9.78
C PRO A 115 -5.23 7.28 9.26
N PRO A 116 -5.50 7.32 7.93
CA PRO A 116 -6.58 6.52 7.37
C PRO A 116 -6.38 5.04 7.72
N ARG A 117 -7.49 4.33 7.94
CA ARG A 117 -7.47 2.88 8.09
C ARG A 117 -6.91 2.30 6.79
N ARG A 118 -5.78 1.59 6.85
CA ARG A 118 -5.09 1.08 5.67
C ARG A 118 -5.16 -0.43 5.58
N ALA A 119 -5.39 -0.92 4.37
CA ALA A 119 -5.24 -2.32 4.02
C ALA A 119 -4.11 -2.44 2.99
N PHE A 120 -3.03 -3.15 3.32
CA PHE A 120 -1.90 -3.33 2.42
C PHE A 120 -2.02 -4.64 1.65
N LEU A 121 -1.99 -4.57 0.31
CA LEU A 121 -2.12 -5.71 -0.59
C LEU A 121 -0.82 -5.98 -1.34
N GLY A 122 -0.47 -7.26 -1.51
CA GLY A 122 0.70 -7.67 -2.30
C GLY A 122 2.04 -7.32 -1.67
N VAL A 123 2.07 -7.08 -0.36
CA VAL A 123 3.27 -6.66 0.37
C VAL A 123 4.38 -7.69 0.23
N ARG A 124 5.57 -7.22 -0.15
CA ARG A 124 6.80 -8.01 -0.18
C ARG A 124 7.70 -7.60 0.99
N ALA A 125 8.41 -8.59 1.55
CA ALA A 125 9.54 -8.33 2.42
C ALA A 125 10.57 -7.50 1.64
N CYS A 126 11.10 -6.47 2.29
CA CYS A 126 12.17 -5.62 1.78
C CYS A 126 13.44 -5.94 2.55
#